data_AF-A0A318JCD8-F1
#
_entry.id   AF-A0A318JCD8-F1
#
_cell.length_a   1.000
_cell.length_b   1.000
_cell.length_c   1.000
_cell.angle_alpha   90.00
_cell.angle_beta   90.00
_cell.angle_gamma   90.00
#
_symmetry.space_group_name_H-M   'P 1'
#
loop_
_entity.id
_entity.type
_entity.pdbx_description
1 polymer ?
#
loop_
_entity_poly.entity_id
_entity_poly.type
_entity_poly.pdbx_seq_one_letter_code
_entity_poly.pdbx_strand_id
1 'polypeptide(L)'
;MNISATGKPRAIAVLALLGLFTTQSSIAATEVPPYNKYYDTPIRNVLCQAGYLVTLYDNGYLKSCTVANGTQLVGKTGGNGSQFYSCSSSQPVNIYPDGHLSRCIITSNIQVGGHNGPNGGQFYTCKANAVVEIKEDGYLSSCTLGYSINVYGRYGSNTEIPYTCRDNASLELRADGFLSSCTLANANWVQTNNVVKLCNANSVIYIDANGNGSCGN
;
A
#
# COMPACT_ATOMS: atom_id res chain seq x y z
N MET A 1 9.01 -18.87 -6.03
CA MET A 1 9.67 -20.16 -5.71
C MET A 1 8.66 -20.97 -4.91
N ASN A 2 8.05 -21.98 -5.53
CA ASN A 2 7.07 -22.88 -4.91
C ASN A 2 7.75 -24.22 -4.68
N ILE A 3 7.75 -24.70 -3.43
CA ILE A 3 8.25 -26.04 -3.12
C ILE A 3 7.03 -26.91 -2.79
N SER A 4 6.69 -27.80 -3.72
CA SER A 4 5.71 -28.87 -3.55
C SER A 4 6.48 -30.16 -3.29
N ALA A 5 6.29 -30.76 -2.11
CA ALA A 5 6.86 -32.05 -1.76
C ALA A 5 5.78 -33.13 -1.85
N THR A 6 5.87 -33.97 -2.88
CA THR A 6 5.09 -35.21 -2.99
C THR A 6 6.01 -36.38 -2.59
N GLY A 7 5.76 -36.95 -1.41
CA GLY A 7 6.45 -38.14 -0.92
C GLY A 7 5.46 -39.24 -0.56
N LYS A 8 5.42 -40.30 -1.37
CA LYS A 8 4.73 -41.57 -1.07
C LYS A 8 5.48 -42.33 0.04
N PRO A 9 4.79 -42.90 1.05
CA PRO A 9 5.45 -43.81 1.98
C PRO A 9 5.55 -45.22 1.37
N ARG A 10 6.75 -45.82 1.45
CA ARG A 10 6.97 -47.26 1.28
C ARG A 10 6.85 -47.91 2.66
N ALA A 11 5.94 -48.86 2.79
CA ALA A 11 5.82 -49.73 3.94
C ALA A 11 7.04 -50.66 4.02
N ILE A 12 7.71 -50.67 5.16
CA ILE A 12 8.63 -51.72 5.56
C ILE A 12 8.11 -52.24 6.90
N ALA A 13 7.56 -53.46 6.86
CA ALA A 13 7.27 -54.26 8.03
C ALA A 13 8.57 -54.92 8.50
N VAL A 14 8.95 -54.72 9.75
CA VAL A 14 9.95 -55.57 10.43
C VAL A 14 9.41 -55.95 11.81
N LEU A 15 9.00 -57.21 11.85
CA LEU A 15 9.18 -58.22 12.91
C LEU A 15 9.40 -57.75 14.35
N ALA A 16 8.45 -58.16 15.20
CA ALA A 16 8.54 -58.18 16.64
C ALA A 16 9.62 -59.15 17.14
N LEU A 17 10.40 -58.71 18.13
CA LEU A 17 11.15 -59.57 19.03
C LEU A 17 10.87 -59.12 20.47
N LEU A 18 10.31 -60.04 21.24
CA LEU A 18 10.05 -59.90 22.67
C LEU A 18 11.36 -59.69 23.43
N GLY A 19 11.37 -58.68 24.28
CA GLY A 19 12.40 -58.47 25.30
C GLY A 19 11.80 -57.69 26.45
N LEU A 20 11.36 -58.38 27.50
CA LEU A 20 11.04 -57.79 28.79
C LEU A 20 12.32 -57.17 29.38
N PHE A 21 12.35 -55.85 29.50
CA PHE A 21 13.15 -55.16 30.50
C PHE A 21 12.33 -54.00 31.06
N THR A 22 11.98 -54.13 32.33
CA THR A 22 11.37 -53.09 33.16
C THR A 22 12.44 -52.10 33.59
N THR A 23 12.48 -50.94 32.95
CA THR A 23 13.06 -49.72 33.53
C THR A 23 12.03 -48.61 33.38
N GLN A 24 11.47 -48.16 34.50
CA GLN A 24 10.68 -46.95 34.57
C GLN A 24 11.62 -45.76 34.31
N SER A 25 11.78 -45.42 33.04
CA SER A 25 12.25 -44.11 32.62
C SER A 25 11.11 -43.15 32.92
N SER A 26 11.23 -42.39 34.01
CA SER A 26 10.45 -41.17 34.20
C SER A 26 10.77 -40.22 33.05
N ILE A 27 10.02 -40.34 31.96
CA ILE A 27 9.95 -39.31 30.93
C ILE A 27 9.32 -38.13 31.65
N ALA A 28 10.17 -37.18 32.05
CA ALA A 28 9.71 -35.82 32.30
C ALA A 28 8.91 -35.43 31.07
N ALA A 29 7.58 -35.32 31.23
CA ALA A 29 6.75 -34.70 30.23
C ALA A 29 7.37 -33.32 30.01
N THR A 30 8.03 -33.15 28.87
CA THR A 30 8.39 -31.83 28.39
C THR A 30 7.06 -31.11 28.26
N GLU A 31 6.77 -30.26 29.24
CA GLU A 31 5.65 -29.32 29.15
C GLU A 31 5.84 -28.63 27.80
N VAL A 32 4.96 -28.97 26.85
CA VAL A 32 4.77 -28.14 25.66
C VAL A 32 4.38 -26.80 26.24
N PRO A 33 5.20 -25.73 26.10
CA PRO A 33 4.93 -24.48 26.76
C PRO A 33 3.52 -24.05 26.36
N PRO A 34 2.59 -23.89 27.32
CA PRO A 34 1.25 -23.46 26.99
C PRO A 34 1.36 -22.01 26.50
N TYR A 35 0.61 -21.72 25.43
CA TYR A 35 0.40 -20.36 24.92
C TYR A 35 1.60 -19.71 24.20
N ASN A 36 1.61 -19.83 22.86
CA ASN A 36 2.15 -18.77 22.01
C ASN A 36 1.30 -17.51 22.25
N LYS A 37 1.65 -16.72 23.27
CA LYS A 37 1.25 -15.32 23.31
C LYS A 37 1.97 -14.64 22.15
N TYR A 38 1.26 -14.53 21.03
CA TYR A 38 1.62 -13.61 19.97
C TYR A 38 1.50 -12.20 20.55
N TYR A 39 2.62 -11.60 20.92
CA TYR A 39 2.67 -10.19 21.28
C TYR A 39 2.87 -9.38 20.00
N ASP A 40 2.30 -8.18 19.95
CA ASP A 40 2.61 -7.21 18.90
C ASP A 40 4.10 -6.87 19.00
N THR A 41 4.91 -7.37 18.06
CA THR A 41 6.35 -7.11 18.04
C THR A 41 6.62 -5.87 17.20
N PRO A 42 7.24 -4.81 17.77
CA PRO A 42 7.67 -3.68 16.98
C PRO A 42 8.82 -4.12 16.06
N ILE A 43 8.57 -4.19 14.75
CA ILE A 43 9.64 -4.29 13.76
C ILE A 43 9.95 -2.87 13.33
N ARG A 44 11.05 -2.30 13.86
CA ARG A 44 11.48 -0.92 13.57
C ARG A 44 10.36 0.12 13.78
N ASN A 45 9.71 0.08 14.95
CA ASN A 45 8.61 0.98 15.34
C ASN A 45 7.26 0.75 14.64
N VAL A 46 7.12 -0.32 13.86
CA VAL A 46 5.81 -0.73 13.34
C VAL A 46 5.25 -1.86 14.19
N LEU A 47 4.12 -1.60 14.84
CA LEU A 47 3.39 -2.60 15.62
C LEU A 47 2.52 -3.44 14.67
N CYS A 48 3.00 -4.62 14.32
CA CYS A 48 2.24 -5.59 13.57
C CYS A 48 1.34 -6.41 14.50
N GLN A 49 0.12 -6.67 14.07
CA GLN A 49 -0.87 -7.42 14.81
C GLN A 49 -0.45 -8.89 14.97
N ALA A 50 -0.43 -9.34 16.22
CA ALA A 50 -0.29 -10.72 16.62
C ALA A 50 -1.15 -11.71 15.80
N GLY A 51 -0.53 -12.81 15.34
CA GLY A 51 -1.21 -13.90 14.62
C GLY A 51 -1.41 -13.68 13.11
N TYR A 52 -0.96 -12.55 12.57
CA TYR A 52 -1.02 -12.27 11.12
C TYR A 52 0.32 -12.51 10.42
N LEU A 53 0.26 -12.78 9.12
CA LEU A 53 1.44 -12.97 8.29
C LEU A 53 2.23 -11.65 8.17
N VAL A 54 3.54 -11.75 8.39
CA VAL A 54 4.51 -10.70 8.12
C VAL A 54 5.32 -11.10 6.88
N THR A 55 5.50 -10.16 5.95
CA THR A 55 6.42 -10.34 4.82
C THR A 55 7.62 -9.43 5.01
N LEU A 56 8.81 -9.99 4.80
CA LEU A 56 10.07 -9.26 4.84
C LEU A 56 10.67 -9.15 3.43
N TYR A 57 11.48 -8.13 3.23
CA TYR A 57 12.42 -8.06 2.12
C TYR A 57 13.59 -9.04 2.36
N ASP A 58 14.36 -9.33 1.31
CA ASP A 58 15.54 -10.22 1.40
C ASP A 58 16.63 -9.69 2.36
N ASN A 59 16.66 -8.37 2.58
CA ASN A 59 17.53 -7.72 3.55
C ASN A 59 16.98 -7.78 5.01
N GLY A 60 15.87 -8.48 5.24
CA GLY A 60 15.23 -8.65 6.55
C GLY A 60 14.35 -7.48 6.99
N TYR A 61 14.18 -6.43 6.17
CA TYR A 61 13.31 -5.30 6.52
C TYR A 61 11.84 -5.65 6.34
N LEU A 62 10.97 -5.00 7.12
CA LEU A 62 9.52 -5.17 7.02
C LEU A 62 9.01 -4.66 5.67
N LYS A 63 8.35 -5.53 4.91
CA LYS A 63 7.71 -5.20 3.63
C LYS A 63 6.21 -4.96 3.79
N SER A 64 5.55 -5.86 4.51
CA SER A 64 4.11 -5.73 4.79
C SER A 64 3.71 -6.50 6.03
N CYS A 65 2.70 -5.98 6.74
CA CYS A 65 2.01 -6.70 7.80
C CYS A 65 0.59 -6.14 7.99
N THR A 66 -0.19 -6.79 8.86
CA THR A 66 -1.44 -6.22 9.37
C THR A 66 -1.11 -5.37 10.59
N VAL A 67 -1.54 -4.10 10.65
CA VAL A 67 -1.19 -3.21 11.76
C VAL A 67 -2.04 -3.44 13.00
N ALA A 68 -1.41 -3.37 14.17
CA ALA A 68 -2.08 -3.37 15.46
C ALA A 68 -2.82 -2.05 15.71
N ASN A 69 -3.69 -2.03 16.72
CA ASN A 69 -4.43 -0.83 17.08
C ASN A 69 -3.49 0.29 17.59
N GLY A 70 -3.77 1.54 17.22
CA GLY A 70 -3.00 2.71 17.63
C GLY A 70 -1.66 2.89 16.91
N THR A 71 -1.39 2.11 15.86
CA THR A 71 -0.13 2.20 15.12
C THR A 71 -0.06 3.50 14.30
N GLN A 72 0.93 4.33 14.60
CA GLN A 72 1.33 5.46 13.77
C GLN A 72 2.54 5.05 12.92
N LEU A 73 2.44 5.23 11.61
CA LEU A 73 3.52 4.93 10.67
C LEU A 73 4.19 6.21 10.21
N VAL A 74 5.51 6.19 10.09
CA VAL A 74 6.27 7.30 9.53
C VAL A 74 6.26 7.17 8.02
N GLY A 75 5.68 8.12 7.32
CA GLY A 75 5.87 8.28 5.89
C GLY A 75 6.84 9.41 5.59
N LYS A 76 7.46 9.32 4.43
CA LYS A 76 8.30 10.38 3.88
C LYS A 76 7.38 11.48 3.33
N THR A 77 7.78 12.73 3.48
CA THR A 77 7.12 13.86 2.79
C THR A 77 8.01 14.31 1.67
N GLY A 78 7.46 14.64 0.51
CA GLY A 78 8.19 15.27 -0.59
C GLY A 78 9.15 16.37 -0.13
N GLY A 79 10.44 16.03 -0.02
CA GLY A 79 11.46 16.79 0.71
C GLY A 79 12.24 15.93 1.73
N ASN A 80 13.02 16.57 2.60
CA ASN A 80 13.76 15.90 3.69
C ASN A 80 12.93 15.75 4.98
N GLY A 81 11.60 15.81 4.89
CA GLY A 81 10.69 15.76 6.03
C GLY A 81 10.09 14.37 6.28
N SER A 82 9.43 14.22 7.43
CA SER A 82 8.66 13.04 7.79
C SER A 82 7.29 13.45 8.30
N GLN A 83 6.27 12.64 8.00
CA GLN A 83 4.89 12.82 8.45
C GLN A 83 4.39 11.53 9.07
N PHE A 84 3.58 11.65 10.11
CA PHE A 84 2.94 10.49 10.75
C PHE A 84 1.58 10.23 10.12
N TYR A 85 1.32 8.95 9.82
CA TYR A 85 0.08 8.46 9.24
C TYR A 85 -0.59 7.53 10.25
N SER A 86 -1.84 7.82 10.59
CA SER A 86 -2.66 6.97 11.47
C SER A 86 -3.45 5.99 10.61
N CYS A 87 -2.97 4.76 10.52
CA CYS A 87 -3.56 3.73 9.68
C CYS A 87 -4.61 2.90 10.46
N SER A 88 -5.66 2.47 9.77
CA SER A 88 -6.74 1.68 10.38
C SER A 88 -6.22 0.35 10.90
N SER A 89 -6.58 0.03 12.15
CA SER A 89 -6.22 -1.24 12.79
C SER A 89 -6.73 -2.43 11.99
N SER A 90 -6.00 -3.55 12.04
CA SER A 90 -6.38 -4.79 11.38
C SER A 90 -6.48 -4.69 9.85
N GLN A 91 -5.81 -3.69 9.26
CA GLN A 91 -5.66 -3.53 7.82
C GLN A 91 -4.22 -3.79 7.38
N PRO A 92 -4.01 -4.29 6.15
CA PRO A 92 -2.67 -4.47 5.62
C PRO A 92 -2.00 -3.12 5.35
N VAL A 93 -0.71 -3.04 5.65
CA VAL A 93 0.16 -1.92 5.28
C VAL A 93 1.34 -2.41 4.48
N ASN A 94 1.82 -1.57 3.57
CA ASN A 94 3.07 -1.79 2.84
C ASN A 94 4.08 -0.72 3.22
N ILE A 95 5.33 -1.12 3.36
CA ILE A 95 6.43 -0.28 3.81
C ILE A 95 7.58 -0.46 2.82
N TYR A 96 8.24 0.64 2.46
CA TYR A 96 9.41 0.64 1.61
C TYR A 96 10.65 0.07 2.33
N PRO A 97 11.71 -0.34 1.62
CA PRO A 97 12.92 -0.87 2.25
C PRO A 97 13.60 0.10 3.22
N ASP A 98 13.38 1.41 3.07
CA ASP A 98 13.87 2.46 3.96
C ASP A 98 13.09 2.60 5.28
N GLY A 99 11.96 1.87 5.41
CA GLY A 99 11.10 1.89 6.59
C GLY A 99 9.93 2.88 6.52
N HIS A 100 9.78 3.62 5.41
CA HIS A 100 8.68 4.56 5.25
C HIS A 100 7.41 3.91 4.70
N LEU A 101 6.26 4.46 5.08
CA LEU A 101 4.96 4.02 4.58
C LEU A 101 4.87 4.12 3.06
N SER A 102 4.48 3.02 2.40
CA SER A 102 4.10 2.99 0.98
C SER A 102 2.57 2.99 0.83
N ARG A 103 1.85 2.23 1.65
CA ARG A 103 0.39 2.09 1.51
C ARG A 103 -0.28 1.78 2.84
N CYS A 104 -1.37 2.47 3.15
CA CYS A 104 -2.32 2.01 4.17
C CYS A 104 -3.73 2.57 3.94
N ILE A 105 -4.69 2.09 4.74
CA ILE A 105 -5.99 2.73 4.90
C ILE A 105 -5.87 3.72 6.05
N ILE A 106 -6.17 5.00 5.81
CA ILE A 106 -6.01 6.07 6.82
C ILE A 106 -7.28 6.25 7.64
N THR A 107 -7.13 6.67 8.90
CA THR A 107 -8.27 6.84 9.84
C THR A 107 -8.89 8.24 9.82
N SER A 108 -8.16 9.24 9.35
CA SER A 108 -8.59 10.64 9.25
C SER A 108 -8.24 11.22 7.89
N ASN A 109 -8.83 12.36 7.54
CA ASN A 109 -8.40 13.09 6.36
C ASN A 109 -6.96 13.57 6.58
N ILE A 110 -6.10 13.38 5.59
CA ILE A 110 -4.70 13.83 5.66
C ILE A 110 -4.35 14.63 4.42
N GLN A 111 -3.40 15.54 4.55
CA GLN A 111 -2.79 16.23 3.42
C GLN A 111 -1.47 15.54 3.08
N VAL A 112 -1.32 15.18 1.80
CA VAL A 112 -0.10 14.60 1.25
C VAL A 112 0.38 15.51 0.12
N GLY A 113 1.67 15.83 0.10
CA GLY A 113 2.24 16.58 -1.02
C GLY A 113 2.28 15.71 -2.26
N GLY A 114 1.94 16.24 -3.42
CA GLY A 114 2.26 15.66 -4.71
C GLY A 114 3.47 16.32 -5.34
N HIS A 115 4.05 15.61 -6.30
CA HIS A 115 5.28 16.03 -6.95
C HIS A 115 5.00 17.25 -7.85
N ASN A 116 5.93 18.22 -7.82
CA ASN A 116 5.88 19.55 -8.45
C ASN A 116 4.96 19.71 -9.68
N GLY A 117 3.81 20.37 -9.48
CA GLY A 117 3.24 21.24 -10.50
C GLY A 117 4.02 22.56 -10.60
N PRO A 118 3.67 23.46 -11.53
CA PRO A 118 4.45 24.66 -11.89
C PRO A 118 4.56 25.70 -10.77
N ASN A 119 3.84 25.52 -9.65
CA ASN A 119 3.72 26.50 -8.57
C ASN A 119 4.22 26.00 -7.19
N GLY A 120 5.07 24.97 -7.16
CA GLY A 120 5.50 24.33 -5.91
C GLY A 120 4.47 23.33 -5.40
N GLY A 121 4.93 22.32 -4.65
CA GLY A 121 4.20 21.10 -4.31
C GLY A 121 2.73 21.31 -3.98
N GLN A 122 1.84 20.74 -4.81
CA GLN A 122 0.41 20.73 -4.55
C GLN A 122 0.10 19.76 -3.42
N PHE A 123 -0.76 20.15 -2.47
CA PHE A 123 -1.24 19.23 -1.43
C PHE A 123 -2.60 18.66 -1.79
N TYR A 124 -2.73 17.36 -1.60
CA TYR A 124 -3.95 16.60 -1.84
C TYR A 124 -4.50 16.14 -0.50
N THR A 125 -5.76 16.46 -0.24
CA THR A 125 -6.43 15.91 0.93
C THR A 125 -7.02 14.56 0.59
N CYS A 126 -6.43 13.52 1.15
CA CYS A 126 -6.91 12.16 1.03
C CYS A 126 -7.97 11.89 2.11
N LYS A 127 -9.05 11.21 1.70
CA LYS A 127 -10.23 10.96 2.51
C LYS A 127 -9.95 9.91 3.59
N ALA A 128 -10.47 10.15 4.79
CA ALA A 128 -10.53 9.18 5.87
C ALA A 128 -11.19 7.86 5.41
N ASN A 129 -10.75 6.75 5.99
CA ASN A 129 -11.19 5.39 5.71
C ASN A 129 -10.98 4.95 4.25
N ALA A 130 -10.06 5.60 3.53
CA ALA A 130 -9.68 5.23 2.18
C ALA A 130 -8.21 4.84 2.11
N VAL A 131 -7.83 4.17 1.02
CA VAL A 131 -6.43 3.84 0.73
C VAL A 131 -5.70 5.11 0.35
N VAL A 132 -4.49 5.26 0.90
CA VAL A 132 -3.47 6.19 0.41
C VAL A 132 -2.25 5.38 -0.01
N GLU A 133 -1.68 5.75 -1.14
CA GLU A 133 -0.42 5.22 -1.63
C GLU A 133 0.56 6.38 -1.82
N ILE A 134 1.74 6.23 -1.24
CA ILE A 134 2.81 7.21 -1.24
C ILE A 134 3.96 6.57 -2.01
N LYS A 135 4.59 7.37 -2.86
CA LYS A 135 5.80 6.99 -3.59
C LYS A 135 7.01 6.94 -2.66
N GLU A 136 8.08 6.29 -3.10
CA GLU A 136 9.35 6.16 -2.35
C GLU A 136 10.06 7.52 -2.14
N ASP A 137 9.74 8.52 -2.95
CA ASP A 137 10.22 9.90 -2.80
C ASP A 137 9.41 10.71 -1.77
N GLY A 138 8.33 10.16 -1.22
CA GLY A 138 7.46 10.79 -0.22
C GLY A 138 6.32 11.63 -0.80
N TYR A 139 6.11 11.61 -2.11
CA TYR A 139 4.96 12.26 -2.73
C TYR A 139 3.78 11.29 -2.91
N LEU A 140 2.58 11.85 -3.06
CA LEU A 140 1.38 11.07 -3.33
C LEU A 140 1.52 10.27 -4.64
N SER A 141 1.17 8.99 -4.58
CA SER A 141 0.95 8.13 -5.76
C SER A 141 -0.54 8.09 -6.10
N SER A 142 -1.38 7.70 -5.14
CA SER A 142 -2.82 7.63 -5.31
C SER A 142 -3.56 7.83 -3.99
N CYS A 143 -4.78 8.37 -4.06
CA CYS A 143 -5.74 8.28 -2.94
C CYS A 143 -7.17 8.59 -3.38
N THR A 144 -8.13 8.33 -2.50
CA THR A 144 -9.48 8.89 -2.65
C THR A 144 -9.50 10.33 -2.14
N LEU A 145 -10.01 11.26 -2.94
CA LEU A 145 -10.04 12.68 -2.60
C LEU A 145 -11.11 13.00 -1.55
N GLY A 146 -10.74 13.84 -0.57
CA GLY A 146 -11.67 14.38 0.44
C GLY A 146 -12.53 15.54 -0.07
N TYR A 147 -12.09 16.24 -1.12
CA TYR A 147 -12.82 17.33 -1.78
C TYR A 147 -12.39 17.44 -3.24
N SER A 148 -13.21 18.10 -4.06
CA SER A 148 -12.89 18.35 -5.46
C SER A 148 -11.70 19.31 -5.58
N ILE A 149 -10.74 18.99 -6.46
CA ILE A 149 -9.50 19.75 -6.62
C ILE A 149 -9.11 19.84 -8.09
N ASN A 150 -8.47 20.95 -8.47
CA ASN A 150 -7.86 21.07 -9.79
C ASN A 150 -6.50 20.37 -9.78
N VAL A 151 -6.32 19.37 -10.63
CA VAL A 151 -5.08 18.64 -10.81
C VAL A 151 -4.59 18.85 -12.23
N TYR A 152 -3.29 19.01 -12.42
CA TYR A 152 -2.73 19.25 -13.73
C TYR A 152 -2.32 17.93 -14.38
N GLY A 153 -2.80 17.70 -15.60
CA GLY A 153 -2.17 16.77 -16.54
C GLY A 153 -1.14 17.50 -17.38
N ARG A 154 -0.26 16.75 -18.05
CA ARG A 154 0.78 17.31 -18.94
C ARG A 154 0.61 16.75 -20.35
N TYR A 155 0.49 17.62 -21.34
CA TYR A 155 0.53 17.29 -22.76
C TYR A 155 1.85 17.76 -23.37
N GLY A 156 2.58 16.82 -23.97
CA GLY A 156 3.95 17.10 -24.42
C GLY A 156 4.87 17.56 -23.28
N SER A 157 5.89 18.35 -23.60
CA SER A 157 6.88 18.80 -22.62
C SER A 157 6.46 20.02 -21.80
N ASN A 158 5.62 20.91 -22.32
CA ASN A 158 5.43 22.24 -21.71
C ASN A 158 3.97 22.66 -21.52
N THR A 159 3.00 21.85 -21.96
CA THR A 159 1.59 22.23 -21.84
C THR A 159 0.96 21.52 -20.67
N GLU A 160 0.48 22.29 -19.71
CA GLU A 160 -0.26 21.76 -18.57
C GLU A 160 -1.74 22.06 -18.75
N ILE A 161 -2.56 21.06 -18.45
CA ILE A 161 -4.01 21.13 -18.63
C ILE A 161 -4.64 20.88 -17.27
N PRO A 162 -5.41 21.84 -16.71
CA PRO A 162 -6.09 21.65 -15.44
C PRO A 162 -7.34 20.76 -15.62
N TYR A 163 -7.50 19.82 -14.71
CA TYR A 163 -8.67 18.95 -14.59
C TYR A 163 -9.26 19.06 -13.19
N THR A 164 -10.56 19.34 -13.08
CA THR A 164 -11.24 19.31 -11.79
C THR A 164 -11.63 17.87 -11.47
N CYS A 165 -10.85 17.22 -10.60
CA CYS A 165 -11.16 15.90 -10.08
C CYS A 165 -12.19 16.03 -8.96
N ARG A 166 -13.19 15.13 -8.94
CA ARG A 166 -14.31 15.14 -8.01
C ARG A 166 -13.89 14.67 -6.61
N ASP A 167 -14.55 15.21 -5.59
CA ASP A 167 -14.55 14.65 -4.25
C ASP A 167 -15.02 13.18 -4.25
N ASN A 168 -14.56 12.39 -3.28
CA ASN A 168 -14.90 10.97 -3.15
C ASN A 168 -14.51 10.09 -4.36
N ALA A 169 -13.67 10.60 -5.26
CA ALA A 169 -13.14 9.84 -6.39
C ALA A 169 -11.69 9.42 -6.16
N SER A 170 -11.29 8.34 -6.84
CA SER A 170 -9.87 7.97 -6.93
C SER A 170 -9.10 9.01 -7.74
N LEU A 171 -7.92 9.37 -7.24
CA LEU A 171 -6.90 10.16 -7.92
C LEU A 171 -5.65 9.29 -8.02
N GLU A 172 -5.04 9.25 -9.19
CA GLU A 172 -3.72 8.67 -9.42
C GLU A 172 -2.81 9.67 -10.10
N LEU A 173 -1.56 9.74 -9.65
CA LEU A 173 -0.52 10.60 -10.18
C LEU A 173 0.58 9.76 -10.82
N ARG A 174 1.08 10.21 -11.97
CA ARG A 174 2.25 9.63 -12.63
C ARG A 174 3.52 9.93 -11.82
N ALA A 175 4.61 9.24 -12.15
CA ALA A 175 5.90 9.39 -11.48
C ALA A 175 6.36 10.87 -11.43
N ASP A 176 6.16 11.61 -12.51
CA ASP A 176 6.51 13.03 -12.66
C ASP A 176 5.61 14.01 -11.88
N GLY A 177 4.54 13.51 -11.24
CA GLY A 177 3.62 14.32 -10.41
C GLY A 177 2.35 14.76 -11.09
N PHE A 178 2.25 14.60 -12.41
CA PHE A 178 1.07 14.98 -13.16
C PHE A 178 -0.02 13.92 -13.06
N LEU A 179 -1.26 14.35 -13.31
CA LEU A 179 -2.42 13.48 -13.33
C LEU A 179 -2.20 12.25 -14.23
N SER A 180 -2.47 11.07 -13.70
CA SER A 180 -2.59 9.80 -14.43
C SER A 180 -4.06 9.48 -14.65
N SER A 181 -4.87 9.51 -13.59
CA SER A 181 -6.30 9.27 -13.69
C SER A 181 -7.08 9.96 -12.57
N CYS A 182 -8.31 10.37 -12.87
CA CYS A 182 -9.30 10.74 -11.85
C CYS A 182 -10.72 10.76 -12.42
N THR A 183 -11.72 10.76 -11.55
CA THR A 183 -13.10 11.04 -11.96
C THR A 183 -13.36 12.55 -12.03
N LEU A 184 -13.90 13.02 -13.15
CA LEU A 184 -14.16 14.44 -13.36
C LEU A 184 -15.36 14.96 -12.57
N ALA A 185 -15.22 16.13 -11.96
CA ALA A 185 -16.33 16.85 -11.34
C ALA A 185 -17.24 17.50 -12.38
N ASN A 186 -16.66 18.03 -13.47
CA ASN A 186 -17.35 18.71 -14.56
C ASN A 186 -16.87 18.16 -15.89
N ALA A 187 -17.66 18.31 -16.95
CA ALA A 187 -17.21 17.96 -18.30
C ALA A 187 -15.94 18.75 -18.66
N ASN A 188 -14.95 18.08 -19.26
CA ASN A 188 -13.69 18.70 -19.61
C ASN A 188 -13.15 18.14 -20.93
N TRP A 189 -12.41 18.97 -21.65
CA TRP A 189 -11.75 18.61 -22.88
C TRP A 189 -10.44 17.88 -22.59
N VAL A 190 -10.26 16.72 -23.20
CA VAL A 190 -9.07 15.88 -23.07
C VAL A 190 -8.41 15.75 -24.43
N GLN A 191 -7.09 15.94 -24.46
CA GLN A 191 -6.28 15.85 -25.68
C GLN A 191 -5.92 14.38 -25.97
N THR A 192 -6.14 13.93 -27.20
CA THR A 192 -5.91 12.55 -27.68
C THR A 192 -5.22 12.58 -29.05
N ASN A 193 -3.92 12.32 -29.16
CA ASN A 193 -3.23 12.22 -30.46
C ASN A 193 -3.56 13.38 -31.44
N ASN A 194 -3.48 14.63 -30.98
CA ASN A 194 -3.89 15.86 -31.71
C ASN A 194 -5.39 16.05 -31.96
N VAL A 195 -6.27 15.22 -31.39
CA VAL A 195 -7.73 15.39 -31.39
C VAL A 195 -8.18 15.79 -29.98
N VAL A 196 -9.08 16.76 -29.86
CA VAL A 196 -9.69 17.12 -28.59
C VAL A 196 -11.01 16.37 -28.43
N LYS A 197 -11.21 15.66 -27.31
CA LYS A 197 -12.46 14.96 -26.99
C LYS A 197 -13.07 15.53 -25.72
N LEU A 198 -14.39 15.75 -25.71
CA LEU A 198 -15.11 16.10 -24.49
C LEU A 198 -15.36 14.84 -23.65
N CYS A 199 -14.87 14.83 -22.42
CA CYS A 199 -15.28 13.87 -21.40
C CYS A 199 -16.40 14.48 -20.55
N ASN A 200 -17.43 13.71 -20.24
CA ASN A 200 -18.55 14.18 -19.43
C ASN A 200 -18.18 14.26 -17.95
N ALA A 201 -18.98 15.00 -17.18
CA ALA A 201 -18.91 14.94 -15.73
C ALA A 201 -19.12 13.48 -15.25
N ASN A 202 -18.44 13.10 -14.18
CA ASN A 202 -18.42 11.74 -13.62
C ASN A 202 -17.74 10.65 -14.47
N SER A 203 -17.22 10.98 -15.65
CA SER A 203 -16.35 10.06 -16.38
C SER A 203 -14.99 9.98 -15.69
N VAL A 204 -14.38 8.79 -15.72
CA VAL A 204 -12.96 8.63 -15.36
C VAL A 204 -12.14 9.11 -16.55
N ILE A 205 -11.18 9.98 -16.31
CA ILE A 205 -10.15 10.30 -17.30
C ILE A 205 -8.89 9.51 -17.00
N TYR A 206 -8.21 9.10 -18.05
CA TYR A 206 -6.87 8.53 -18.02
C TYR A 206 -5.97 9.42 -18.87
N ILE A 207 -4.73 9.65 -18.46
CA ILE A 207 -3.72 10.47 -19.16
C ILE A 207 -2.41 9.69 -19.13
N ASP A 208 -1.90 9.36 -20.33
CA ASP A 208 -0.66 8.61 -20.46
C ASP A 208 0.59 9.48 -20.25
N ALA A 209 1.78 8.86 -20.37
CA ALA A 209 3.07 9.54 -20.21
C ALA A 209 3.29 10.69 -21.21
N ASN A 210 2.69 10.61 -22.40
CA ASN A 210 2.80 11.58 -23.48
C ASN A 210 1.72 12.68 -23.39
N GLY A 211 0.77 12.52 -22.47
CA GLY A 211 -0.37 13.39 -22.27
C GLY A 211 -1.58 13.07 -23.14
N ASN A 212 -1.57 11.94 -23.86
CA ASN A 212 -2.78 11.48 -24.52
C ASN A 212 -3.73 10.97 -23.45
N GLY A 213 -4.90 11.59 -23.38
CA GLY A 213 -5.93 11.17 -22.46
C GLY A 213 -6.98 10.28 -23.08
N SER A 214 -7.92 9.79 -22.29
CA SER A 214 -9.13 9.11 -22.75
C SER A 214 -10.20 9.22 -21.67
N CYS A 215 -11.47 9.03 -22.05
CA CYS A 215 -12.59 8.97 -21.12
C CYS A 215 -13.05 7.52 -20.97
N GLY A 216 -13.08 7.01 -19.74
CA GLY A 216 -13.84 5.84 -19.35
C GLY A 216 -15.28 6.22 -18.95
N ASN A 217 -16.21 5.30 -19.19
CA ASN A 217 -17.58 5.37 -18.68
C ASN A 217 -17.69 4.59 -17.38
#